data_AF-F3YC82-F1
#
_entry.id   AF-F3YC82-F1
#
_cell.length_a   1.000
_cell.length_b   1.000
_cell.length_c   1.000
_cell.angle_alpha   90.00
_cell.angle_beta   90.00
_cell.angle_gamma   90.00
#
_symmetry.space_group_name_H-M   'P 1'
#
loop_
_entity.id
_entity.type
_entity.pdbx_description
1 polymer ?
#
loop_
_entity_poly.entity_id
_entity_poly.type
_entity_poly.pdbx_seq_one_letter_code
_entity_poly.pdbx_strand_id
1 'polypeptide(L)' 'MFEEQDYLMISGIQHFLFCKRQWALIHVEQQWQENSLTLEGNICMKKQINQ' A
#
# COMPACT_ATOMS: atom_id res chain seq x y z
N MET A 1 1.71 21.40 16.40
CA MET A 1 2.68 20.41 15.88
C MET A 1 1.85 19.33 15.21
N PHE A 2 2.21 18.87 14.02
CA PHE A 2 1.46 17.82 13.33
C PHE A 2 1.73 16.46 13.96
N GLU A 3 0.74 15.56 13.95
CA GLU A 3 0.91 14.20 14.43
C GLU A 3 1.54 13.33 13.33
N GLU A 4 2.29 12.29 13.70
CA GLU A 4 2.97 11.44 12.69
C GLU A 4 2.02 10.81 11.68
N GLN A 5 0.77 10.55 12.09
CA GLN A 5 -0.30 10.02 11.25
C GLN A 5 -0.80 11.02 10.19
N ASP A 6 -0.52 12.32 10.36
CA ASP A 6 -0.84 13.36 9.38
C ASP A 6 0.24 13.46 8.28
N TYR A 7 1.38 12.77 8.45
CA TYR A 7 2.46 12.79 7.47
C TYR A 7 2.17 11.85 6.30
N LEU A 8 2.41 12.37 5.10
CA LEU A 8 2.44 11.54 3.91
C LEU A 8 3.71 10.68 3.90
N MET A 9 3.55 9.37 3.69
CA MET A 9 4.69 8.47 3.49
C MET A 9 5.51 8.88 2.25
N ILE A 10 6.82 8.67 2.29
CA ILE A 10 7.72 8.92 1.14
C ILE A 10 7.25 8.18 -0.12
N SER A 11 6.76 6.95 0.05
CA SER A 11 6.16 6.17 -1.03
C SER A 11 4.95 6.89 -1.66
N GLY A 12 4.13 7.58 -0.87
CA GLY A 12 3.03 8.39 -1.37
C GLY A 12 3.49 9.52 -2.29
N ILE A 13 4.61 10.19 -1.95
CA ILE A 13 5.17 11.24 -2.81
C ILE A 13 5.67 10.67 -4.14
N GLN A 14 6.32 9.50 -4.11
CA GLN A 14 6.79 8.81 -5.32
C GLN A 14 5.64 8.43 -6.25
N HIS A 15 4.55 7.85 -5.70
CA HIS A 15 3.36 7.53 -6.49
C HIS A 15 2.70 8.77 -7.09
N PHE A 16 2.67 9.88 -6.36
CA PHE A 16 2.10 11.13 -6.86
C PHE A 16 2.89 11.70 -8.06
N LEU A 17 4.22 11.66 -7.99
CA LEU A 17 5.10 12.11 -9.09
C LEU A 17 5.00 11.21 -10.33
N PHE A 18 4.91 9.89 -10.14
CA PHE A 18 4.78 8.95 -11.26
C PHE A 18 3.39 8.98 -11.91
N CYS A 19 2.32 8.87 -11.10
CA CYS A 19 0.95 8.86 -11.59
C CYS A 19 -0.04 9.34 -10.51
N LYS A 20 -0.53 10.57 -10.67
CA LYS A 20 -1.55 11.18 -9.78
C LYS A 20 -2.84 10.37 -9.69
N ARG A 21 -3.25 9.72 -10.79
CA ARG A 21 -4.44 8.85 -10.81
C ARG A 21 -4.24 7.63 -9.91
N GLN A 22 -3.10 6.96 -10.02
CA GLN A 22 -2.77 5.81 -9.16
C GLN A 22 -2.65 6.23 -7.70
N TRP A 23 -2.05 7.40 -7.43
CA TRP A 23 -2.00 7.96 -6.08
C TRP A 23 -3.40 8.17 -5.49
N ALA A 24 -4.33 8.77 -6.25
CA ALA A 24 -5.70 8.97 -5.81
C ALA A 24 -6.44 7.64 -5.55
N LEU A 25 -6.27 6.65 -6.43
CA LEU A 25 -6.85 5.32 -6.24
C LEU A 25 -6.37 4.67 -4.93
N ILE A 26 -5.08 4.76 -4.63
CA ILE A 26 -4.47 4.13 -3.44
C ILE A 26 -4.78 4.93 -2.17
N HIS A 27 -4.58 6.25 -2.17
CA HIS A 27 -4.59 7.08 -0.96
C HIS A 27 -5.93 7.79 -0.67
N VAL A 28 -6.75 8.05 -1.70
CA VAL A 28 -8.05 8.73 -1.53
C VAL A 28 -9.20 7.72 -1.62
N GLU A 29 -9.23 6.93 -2.69
CA GLU A 29 -10.33 5.98 -2.93
C GLU A 29 -10.15 4.64 -2.20
N GLN A 30 -8.96 4.40 -1.62
CA GLN A 30 -8.60 3.14 -0.93
C GLN A 30 -8.88 1.90 -1.81
N GLN A 31 -8.75 2.05 -3.13
CA GLN A 31 -8.98 1.00 -4.11
C GLN A 31 -7.68 0.25 -4.35
N TRP A 32 -7.57 -0.90 -3.70
CA TRP A 32 -6.54 -1.90 -4.00
C TRP A 32 -7.24 -3.21 -4.35
N GLN A 33 -7.13 -3.65 -5.61
CA GLN A 33 -7.48 -5.03 -5.94
C GLN A 33 -6.27 -5.90 -5.66
N GLU A 34 -6.37 -6.73 -4.61
CA GLU A 34 -5.37 -7.77 -4.38
C GLU A 34 -5.32 -8.70 -5.59
N ASN A 35 -4.13 -8.88 -6.15
CA ASN A 35 -3.92 -9.88 -7.17
C ASN A 35 -3.58 -11.24 -6.53
N SER A 36 -3.71 -12.32 -7.30
CA SER A 36 -3.44 -13.67 -6.81
C SER A 36 -2.02 -13.83 -6.24
N LEU A 37 -1.04 -13.08 -6.78
CA LEU A 37 0.36 -13.12 -6.30
C LEU A 37 0.50 -12.51 -4.90
N THR A 38 -0.20 -11.42 -4.61
CA THR A 38 -0.24 -10.81 -3.27
C THR A 38 -0.92 -11.76 -2.27
N LEU A 39 -2.00 -12.42 -2.67
CA LEU A 39 -2.68 -13.42 -1.84
C LEU A 39 -1.78 -14.64 -1.56
N GLU A 40 -1.11 -15.17 -2.58
CA GLU A 40 -0.15 -16.27 -2.45
C GLU A 40 1.02 -15.90 -1.54
N GLY A 41 1.56 -14.69 -1.67
CA GLY A 41 2.59 -14.15 -0.78
C GLY A 41 2.12 -14.11 0.68
N ASN A 42 0.90 -13.63 0.93
CA ASN A 42 0.30 -13.61 2.26
C ASN A 42 0.13 -15.01 2.86
N ILE A 43 -0.28 -16.00 2.04
CA ILE A 43 -0.39 -17.40 2.48
C ILE A 43 0.98 -18.00 2.79
N CYS A 44 1.98 -17.73 1.94
CA CYS A 44 3.36 -18.17 2.15
C CYS A 44 3.92 -17.60 3.46
N MET A 45 3.80 -16.29 3.68
CA MET A 45 4.25 -15.64 4.91
C MET A 45 3.54 -16.20 6.16
N LYS A 46 2.22 -16.42 6.10
CA LYS A 46 1.47 -17.04 7.19
C LYS A 46 1.93 -18.47 7.48
N LYS A 47 2.27 -19.28 6.47
CA LYS A 47 2.84 -20.61 6.69
C LYS A 47 4.21 -20.55 7.35
N GLN A 48 5.05 -19.60 6.94
CA GLN A 48 6.39 -19.40 7.50
C GLN A 48 6.37 -19.04 8.99
N ILE A 49 5.37 -18.28 9.46
CA ILE A 49 5.24 -17.86 10.86
C ILE A 49 4.71 -18.99 11.77
N ASN A 50 4.10 -20.03 11.20
CA ASN A 50 3.50 -21.15 11.94
C ASN A 50 4.35 -22.45 11.87
N GLN A 51 5.61 -22.36 11.44
CA GLN A 51 6.65 -23.40 11.61
C GLN A 51 7.68 -22.93 12.63
#